data_AF-A0A943N6U2-F1
#
_entry.id   AF-A0A943N6U2-F1
#
_cell.length_a   1.000
_cell.length_b   1.000
_cell.length_c   1.000
_cell.angle_alpha   90.00
_cell.angle_beta   90.00
_cell.angle_gamma   90.00
#
_symmetry.space_group_name_H-M   'P 1'
#
loop_
_entity.id
_entity.type
_entity.pdbx_description
1 polymer ?
#
loop_
_entity_poly.entity_id
_entity_poly.type
_entity_poly.pdbx_seq_one_letter_code
_entity_poly.pdbx_strand_id
1 'polypeptide(L)'
;MNYYEKALLGAEAYRLKDKPVMLAIESSCDETAASVVRGGREVLSMSVFTQIPIHRKYGGVVPELASRSHVEKVGSVVADALEQAVNEHITRGVKKEC
;
A
#
# COMPACT_ATOMS: atom_id res chain seq x y z
N MET A 1 -19.87 -18.16 9.63
CA MET A 1 -19.55 -16.96 8.84
C MET A 1 -18.42 -17.29 7.87
N ASN A 2 -18.66 -17.18 6.57
CA ASN A 2 -17.65 -17.43 5.52
C ASN A 2 -16.79 -16.18 5.26
N TYR A 3 -15.77 -16.31 4.40
CA TYR A 3 -14.87 -15.21 4.04
C TYR A 3 -15.63 -14.00 3.48
N TYR A 4 -16.58 -14.23 2.58
CA TYR A 4 -17.35 -13.17 1.92
C TYR A 4 -18.23 -12.40 2.90
N GLU A 5 -18.91 -13.10 3.81
CA GLU A 5 -19.72 -12.48 4.86
C GLU A 5 -18.87 -11.59 5.77
N LYS A 6 -17.68 -12.05 6.16
CA LYS A 6 -16.73 -11.22 6.94
C LYS A 6 -16.25 -10.01 6.16
N ALA A 7 -15.92 -10.17 4.88
CA ALA A 7 -15.45 -9.10 4.02
C ALA A 7 -16.52 -8.01 3.83
N LEU A 8 -17.78 -8.41 3.59
CA LEU A 8 -18.90 -7.49 3.46
C LEU A 8 -19.13 -6.70 4.75
N LEU A 9 -19.14 -7.37 5.90
CA LEU A 9 -19.32 -6.71 7.20
C LEU A 9 -18.17 -5.72 7.49
N GLY A 10 -16.94 -6.09 7.15
CA GLY A 10 -15.77 -5.20 7.25
C GLY A 10 -15.88 -3.98 6.33
N ALA A 11 -16.37 -4.16 5.10
CA ALA A 11 -16.58 -3.07 4.16
C ALA A 11 -17.69 -2.11 4.61
N GLU A 12 -18.79 -2.63 5.17
CA GLU A 12 -19.85 -1.81 5.77
C GLU A 12 -19.33 -1.01 6.97
N ALA A 13 -18.62 -1.67 7.89
CA ALA A 13 -18.00 -1.00 9.04
C ALA A 13 -16.99 0.08 8.60
N TYR A 14 -16.26 -0.15 7.51
CA TYR A 14 -15.36 0.84 6.91
C TYR A 14 -16.13 2.07 6.39
N ARG A 15 -17.24 1.87 5.68
CA ARG A 15 -18.06 2.97 5.10
C ARG A 15 -18.68 3.87 6.16
N LEU A 16 -18.95 3.34 7.36
CA LEU A 16 -19.56 4.09 8.46
C LEU A 16 -18.55 4.90 9.28
N LYS A 17 -17.24 4.66 9.13
CA LYS A 17 -16.21 5.40 9.87
C LYS A 17 -15.99 6.78 9.26
N ASP A 18 -15.84 7.79 10.11
CA ASP A 18 -15.31 9.08 9.68
C ASP A 18 -13.79 8.97 9.46
N LYS A 19 -13.33 9.35 8.26
CA LYS A 19 -11.92 9.34 7.83
C LYS A 19 -11.15 8.06 8.21
N PRO A 20 -11.59 6.87 7.74
CA PRO A 20 -10.92 5.61 8.06
C PRO A 20 -9.52 5.54 7.46
N VAL A 21 -8.63 4.83 8.15
CA VAL A 21 -7.28 4.54 7.67
C VAL A 21 -7.28 3.18 6.95
N MET A 22 -6.64 3.12 5.79
CA MET A 22 -6.51 1.92 4.98
C MET A 22 -5.07 1.70 4.54
N LEU A 23 -4.70 0.44 4.37
CA LEU A 23 -3.53 0.04 3.60
C LEU A 23 -4.00 -0.29 2.18
N ALA A 24 -3.53 0.45 1.18
CA ALA A 24 -3.75 0.17 -0.23
C ALA A 24 -2.52 -0.50 -0.83
N ILE A 25 -2.74 -1.52 -1.65
CA ILE A 25 -1.70 -2.26 -2.36
C ILE A 25 -2.00 -2.12 -3.86
N GLU A 26 -0.97 -1.87 -4.66
CA GLU A 26 -1.07 -1.88 -6.12
C GLU A 26 -0.02 -2.80 -6.75
N SER A 27 -0.49 -3.65 -7.67
CA SER A 27 0.30 -4.69 -8.34
C SER A 27 -0.30 -5.08 -9.70
N SER A 28 -0.82 -4.10 -10.45
CA SER A 28 -1.53 -4.34 -11.71
C SER A 28 -0.60 -4.55 -12.91
N CYS A 29 0.60 -3.96 -12.92
CA CYS A 29 1.55 -4.01 -14.04
C CYS A 29 2.98 -4.35 -13.60
N ASP A 30 3.90 -3.39 -13.54
CA ASP A 30 5.32 -3.61 -13.26
C ASP A 30 5.83 -2.83 -12.04
N GLU A 31 4.93 -2.21 -11.29
CA GLU A 31 5.22 -1.66 -9.96
C GLU A 31 4.52 -2.45 -8.85
N THR A 32 5.20 -2.58 -7.72
CA THR A 32 4.61 -3.02 -6.46
C THR A 32 4.60 -1.84 -5.52
N ALA A 33 3.42 -1.36 -5.15
CA ALA A 33 3.27 -0.20 -4.27
C ALA A 33 2.40 -0.54 -3.06
N ALA A 34 2.69 0.11 -1.94
CA ALA A 34 1.83 0.11 -0.76
C ALA A 34 1.74 1.52 -0.21
N SER A 35 0.55 1.91 0.24
CA SER A 35 0.34 3.23 0.85
C SER A 35 -0.63 3.13 2.03
N VAL A 36 -0.39 3.95 3.04
CA VAL A 36 -1.35 4.16 4.13
C VAL A 36 -2.13 5.42 3.80
N VAL A 37 -3.45 5.31 3.67
CA VAL A 37 -4.34 6.42 3.30
C VAL A 37 -5.39 6.66 4.35
N ARG A 38 -5.76 7.92 4.58
CA ARG A 38 -6.86 8.33 5.46
C ARG A 38 -7.99 8.96 4.66
N GLY A 39 -9.21 8.47 4.86
CA GLY A 39 -10.41 8.98 4.22
C GLY A 39 -10.37 8.91 2.69
N GLY A 40 -9.54 8.03 2.12
CA GLY A 40 -9.37 7.84 0.67
C GLY A 40 -8.75 9.01 -0.10
N ARG A 41 -8.30 10.08 0.57
CA ARG A 41 -7.75 11.28 -0.08
C ARG A 41 -6.43 11.76 0.51
N GLU A 42 -6.20 11.53 1.80
CA GLU A 42 -4.94 11.88 2.44
C GLU A 42 -4.00 10.67 2.38
N VAL A 43 -2.84 10.81 1.74
CA VAL A 43 -1.77 9.81 1.78
C VAL A 43 -0.90 10.10 3.00
N LEU A 44 -0.81 9.15 3.93
CA LEU A 44 0.02 9.23 5.15
C LEU A 44 1.42 8.68 4.94
N SER A 45 1.60 7.73 4.02
CA SER A 45 2.89 7.18 3.63
C SER A 45 2.74 6.37 2.34
N MET A 46 3.84 6.17 1.62
CA MET A 46 3.86 5.37 0.40
C MET A 46 5.25 4.81 0.14
N SER A 47 5.33 3.52 -0.22
CA SER A 47 6.52 2.89 -0.76
C SER A 47 6.21 2.30 -2.13
N VAL A 48 7.16 2.39 -3.07
CA VAL A 48 7.02 1.92 -4.46
C VAL A 48 8.29 1.21 -4.89
N PHE A 49 8.13 0.01 -5.42
CA PHE A 49 9.18 -0.73 -6.10
C PHE A 49 8.87 -0.85 -7.59
N THR A 50 9.79 -0.42 -8.46
CA THR A 50 9.64 -0.47 -9.92
C THR A 50 10.49 -1.56 -10.56
N GLN A 51 9.93 -2.27 -11.54
CA GLN A 51 10.60 -3.32 -12.29
C GLN A 51 11.07 -2.88 -13.68
N ILE A 52 10.94 -1.59 -14.02
CA ILE A 52 11.39 -1.02 -15.32
C ILE A 52 12.79 -1.50 -15.73
N PRO A 53 13.82 -1.56 -14.84
CA PRO A 53 15.16 -2.01 -15.23
C PRO A 53 15.23 -3.47 -15.69
N ILE A 54 14.34 -4.32 -15.19
CA ILE A 54 14.26 -5.74 -15.55
C ILE A 54 13.59 -5.87 -16.92
N HIS A 55 12.42 -5.26 -17.09
CA HIS A 55 11.62 -5.34 -18.31
C HIS A 55 12.26 -4.62 -19.50
N ARG A 56 13.07 -3.58 -19.27
CA ARG A 56 13.82 -2.88 -20.32
C ARG A 56 14.72 -3.83 -21.14
N LYS A 57 15.24 -4.89 -20.53
CA LYS A 57 16.09 -5.90 -21.22
C LYS A 57 15.30 -6.71 -22.25
N TYR A 58 13.99 -6.79 -22.11
CA TYR A 58 13.09 -7.59 -22.94
C TYR A 58 12.25 -6.74 -23.91
N GLY A 59 12.43 -5.41 -23.90
CA GLY A 59 11.68 -4.49 -24.76
C GLY A 59 10.21 -4.30 -24.37
N GLY A 60 9.81 -4.76 -23.17
CA GLY A 60 8.44 -4.67 -22.69
C GLY A 60 8.23 -5.47 -21.40
N VAL A 61 7.04 -5.34 -20.81
CA VAL A 61 6.66 -6.04 -19.58
C VAL A 61 6.50 -7.53 -19.86
N VAL A 62 7.23 -8.35 -19.11
CA VAL A 62 7.12 -9.81 -19.13
C VAL A 62 6.21 -10.26 -17.97
N PRO A 63 4.98 -10.75 -18.22
CA PRO A 63 3.99 -11.00 -17.16
C PRO A 63 4.47 -11.96 -16.06
N GLU A 64 5.20 -13.01 -16.42
CA GLU A 64 5.73 -13.98 -15.44
C GLU A 64 6.76 -13.35 -14.50
N LEU A 65 7.65 -12.50 -15.02
CA LEU A 65 8.63 -11.78 -14.21
C LEU A 65 7.95 -10.76 -13.30
N ALA A 66 6.89 -10.11 -13.79
CA ALA A 66 6.11 -9.16 -13.02
C ALA A 66 5.41 -9.82 -11.83
N SER A 67 4.67 -10.90 -12.09
CA SER A 67 3.98 -11.68 -11.06
C SER A 67 4.92 -12.13 -9.93
N ARG A 68 6.09 -12.71 -10.27
CA ARG A 68 7.08 -13.14 -9.28
C ARG A 68 7.61 -11.98 -8.46
N SER A 69 7.97 -10.88 -9.12
CA SER A 69 8.52 -9.72 -8.43
C SER A 69 7.50 -9.08 -7.48
N HIS A 70 6.19 -9.10 -7.79
CA HIS A 70 5.16 -8.64 -6.84
C HIS A 70 5.15 -9.47 -5.56
N VAL A 71 5.18 -10.81 -5.67
CA VAL A 71 5.21 -11.72 -4.51
C VAL A 71 6.46 -11.51 -3.66
N GLU A 72 7.62 -11.30 -4.31
CA GLU A 72 8.88 -11.06 -3.60
C GLU A 72 8.93 -9.71 -2.88
N LYS A 73 8.29 -8.67 -3.44
CA LYS A 73 8.44 -7.28 -2.96
C LYS A 73 7.31 -6.78 -2.10
N VAL A 74 6.11 -7.36 -2.18
CA VAL A 74 4.93 -6.90 -1.43
C VAL A 74 5.21 -6.78 0.07
N GLY A 75 5.92 -7.74 0.66
CA GLY A 75 6.25 -7.71 2.10
C GLY A 75 7.12 -6.51 2.47
N SER A 76 8.21 -6.25 1.72
CA SER A 76 9.10 -5.12 1.96
C SER A 76 8.41 -3.77 1.75
N VAL A 77 7.67 -3.63 0.65
CA VAL A 77 6.97 -2.39 0.31
C VAL A 77 5.89 -2.05 1.34
N VAL A 78 5.15 -3.06 1.83
CA VAL A 78 4.17 -2.87 2.91
C VAL A 78 4.85 -2.50 4.23
N ALA A 79 5.94 -3.17 4.60
CA ALA A 79 6.68 -2.86 5.82
C ALA A 79 7.19 -1.41 5.82
N ASP A 80 7.81 -0.98 4.72
CA ASP A 80 8.32 0.38 4.55
C ASP A 80 7.20 1.42 4.66
N ALA A 81 6.05 1.18 4.02
CA ALA A 81 4.91 2.10 4.09
C ALA A 81 4.36 2.20 5.51
N LEU A 82 4.27 1.09 6.25
CA LEU A 82 3.80 1.10 7.64
C LEU A 82 4.79 1.80 8.59
N GLU A 83 6.09 1.54 8.44
CA GLU A 83 7.14 2.17 9.24
C GLU A 83 7.15 3.69 9.03
N GLN A 84 7.08 4.15 7.78
CA GLN A 84 6.97 5.57 7.46
C GLN A 84 5.73 6.22 8.10
N ALA A 85 4.56 5.56 8.05
CA ALA A 85 3.35 6.08 8.66
C ALA A 85 3.48 6.25 10.18
N VAL A 86 4.15 5.32 10.86
CA VAL A 86 4.41 5.41 12.31
C VAL A 86 5.35 6.60 12.61
N ASN A 87 6.43 6.73 11.84
CA ASN A 87 7.42 7.80 12.03
C ASN A 87 6.83 9.20 11.72
N GLU A 88 5.99 9.33 10.71
CA GLU A 88 5.27 10.58 10.41
C GLU A 88 4.27 10.96 11.51
N HIS A 89 3.64 9.97 12.17
CA HIS A 89 2.73 10.23 13.28
C HIS A 89 3.48 10.75 14.52
N ILE A 90 4.64 10.16 14.83
CA ILE A 90 5.52 10.61 15.93
C ILE A 90 6.02 12.03 15.66
N THR A 91 6.49 12.33 14.45
CA THR A 91 7.03 13.65 14.10
C THR A 91 5.96 14.75 14.02
N ARG A 92 4.73 14.43 13.61
CA ARG A 92 3.58 15.37 13.69
C ARG A 92 3.11 15.62 15.13
N GLY A 93 3.34 14.69 16.05
CA GLY A 93 3.07 14.87 17.49
C GLY A 93 4.02 15.87 18.18
N VAL A 94 5.28 15.94 17.74
CA VAL A 94 6.29 16.85 18.32
C VAL A 94 6.15 18.29 17.79
N LYS A 95 5.58 18.51 16.59
CA LYS A 95 5.43 19.86 16.01
C LYS A 95 4.18 20.63 16.48
N LYS A 96 3.43 20.14 17.47
CA LYS A 96 2.22 20.83 17.98
C LYS A 96 2.44 21.67 19.24
N GLU A 97 3.65 21.72 19.80
CA GLU A 97 3.96 22.49 21.02
C GLU A 97 5.22 23.38 20.92
N CYS A 98 5.54 23.92 19.75
CA CYS A 98 6.53 25.00 19.65
C CYS A 98 5.99 26.16 18.81
#